data_AF-A0AAJ1PEW7-F1
#
_entry.id   AF-A0AAJ1PEW7-F1
#
_cell.length_a   1.000
_cell.length_b   1.000
_cell.length_c   1.000
_cell.angle_alpha   90.00
_cell.angle_beta   90.00
_cell.angle_gamma   90.00
#
_symmetry.space_group_name_H-M   'P 1'
#
loop_
_entity.id
_entity.type
_entity.pdbx_description
1 polymer ?
#
loop_
_entity_poly.entity_id
_entity_poly.type
_entity_poly.pdbx_seq_one_letter_code
_entity_poly.pdbx_strand_id
1 'polypeptide(L)'
;MKFRSKIDWWLLLIFVVITANILMKIYEANHHYSLASNFPHLVIYSLIIFLIWLPIFNTYYVIENNTLMIKSLVFRWKINIDDITQIEPTHNPLSSPALSLDRLKIYYMKNGEITSVMISPKDKERFFQAINKRLH
;
A
#
# COMPACT_ATOMS: atom_id res chain seq x y z
N MET A 1 -7.04 -1.75 -17.56
CA MET A 1 -7.91 -1.16 -16.51
C MET A 1 -7.09 -0.85 -15.27
N LYS A 2 -7.28 0.29 -14.61
CA LYS A 2 -6.50 0.71 -13.42
C LYS A 2 -7.41 0.84 -12.19
N PHE A 3 -6.97 0.26 -11.08
CA PHE A 3 -7.66 0.27 -9.79
C PHE A 3 -6.74 0.89 -8.73
N ARG A 4 -7.27 1.77 -7.88
CA ARG A 4 -6.51 2.34 -6.75
C ARG A 4 -6.62 1.43 -5.53
N SER A 5 -5.65 1.50 -4.63
CA SER A 5 -5.80 0.90 -3.31
C SER A 5 -6.89 1.60 -2.51
N LYS A 6 -7.68 0.83 -1.77
CA LYS A 6 -8.51 1.31 -0.67
C LYS A 6 -7.56 1.81 0.42
N ILE A 7 -7.96 2.90 1.06
CA ILE A 7 -7.27 3.47 2.21
C ILE A 7 -8.31 3.54 3.31
N ASP A 8 -8.07 2.85 4.42
CA ASP A 8 -8.97 2.91 5.55
C ASP A 8 -8.74 4.17 6.38
N TRP A 9 -9.82 4.74 6.91
CA TRP A 9 -9.74 5.96 7.71
C TRP A 9 -8.88 5.77 8.97
N TRP A 10 -9.00 4.63 9.66
CA TRP A 10 -8.23 4.36 10.88
C TRP A 10 -6.71 4.43 10.63
N LEU A 11 -6.24 4.04 9.44
CA LEU A 11 -4.84 4.15 9.08
C LEU A 11 -4.41 5.59 8.77
N LEU A 12 -5.28 6.36 8.11
CA LEU A 12 -5.05 7.81 7.93
C LEU A 12 -4.93 8.51 9.30
N LEU A 13 -5.76 8.11 10.27
CA LEU A 13 -5.69 8.62 11.64
C LEU A 13 -4.33 8.31 12.28
N ILE A 14 -3.82 7.09 12.14
CA ILE A 14 -2.48 6.73 12.62
C ILE A 14 -1.40 7.60 11.98
N PHE A 15 -1.44 7.80 10.66
CA PHE A 15 -0.46 8.64 9.97
C PHE A 15 -0.53 10.11 10.42
N VAL A 16 -1.72 10.64 10.63
CA VAL A 16 -1.93 11.99 11.18
C VAL A 16 -1.37 12.11 12.59
N VAL A 17 -1.65 11.14 13.47
CA VAL A 17 -1.12 11.13 14.85
C VAL A 17 0.40 11.06 14.87
N ILE A 18 1.01 10.18 14.07
CA ILE A 18 2.48 10.08 13.98
C ILE A 18 3.07 11.39 13.44
N THR A 19 2.48 11.96 12.39
CA THR A 19 2.91 13.25 11.81
C THR A 19 2.80 14.37 12.85
N ALA A 20 1.71 14.44 13.62
CA ALA A 20 1.52 15.44 14.66
C ALA A 20 2.57 15.32 15.79
N ASN A 21 2.92 14.10 16.20
CA ASN A 21 3.99 13.87 17.19
C ASN A 21 5.35 14.35 16.66
N ILE A 22 5.66 14.10 15.39
CA ILE A 22 6.89 14.58 14.76
C ILE A 22 6.91 16.12 14.71
N LEU A 23 5.79 16.75 14.34
CA LEU A 23 5.68 18.20 14.32
C LEU A 23 5.83 18.84 15.71
N MET A 24 5.28 18.21 16.75
CA MET A 24 5.51 18.66 18.14
C MET A 24 6.99 18.59 18.53
N LYS A 25 7.70 17.53 18.14
CA LYS A 25 9.15 17.41 18.39
C LYS A 25 9.96 18.48 17.66
N ILE A 26 9.57 18.81 16.43
CA ILE A 26 10.18 19.92 15.67
C ILE A 26 9.91 21.26 16.37
N TYR A 27 8.70 21.48 16.89
CA TYR A 27 8.32 22.70 17.59
C TYR A 27 9.15 22.88 18.88
N GLU A 28 9.21 21.85 19.73
CA GLU A 28 10.02 21.83 20.95
C GLU A 28 11.50 22.11 20.65
N ALA A 29 12.06 21.42 19.65
CA ALA A 29 13.47 21.57 19.28
C ALA A 29 13.81 23.01 18.87
N ASN A 30 12.92 23.68 18.11
CA ASN A 30 13.13 25.07 17.67
C ASN A 30 13.00 26.10 18.81
N HIS A 31 12.34 25.77 19.93
CA HIS A 31 12.29 26.64 21.10
C HIS A 31 13.56 26.55 21.97
N HIS A 32 14.24 25.40 21.99
CA HIS A 32 15.39 25.17 22.86
C HIS A 32 16.76 25.33 22.18
N TYR A 33 16.82 25.15 20.86
CA TYR A 33 18.08 25.13 20.11
C TYR A 33 18.01 26.06 18.88
N SER A 34 19.18 26.52 18.42
CA SER A 34 19.25 27.35 17.21
C SER A 34 18.86 26.54 15.96
N LEU A 35 18.36 27.22 14.93
CA LEU A 35 17.99 26.62 13.65
C LEU A 35 19.14 25.81 13.02
N ALA A 36 20.40 26.26 13.20
CA ALA A 36 21.56 25.59 12.63
C ALA A 36 21.84 24.24 13.31
N SER A 37 21.66 24.15 14.64
CA SER A 37 21.79 22.88 15.38
C SER A 37 20.66 21.89 15.06
N ASN A 38 19.47 22.38 14.72
CA ASN A 38 18.31 21.54 14.42
C ASN A 38 18.21 21.06 12.97
N PHE A 39 19.05 21.58 12.07
CA PHE A 39 18.97 21.28 10.64
C PHE A 39 18.99 19.77 10.31
N PRO A 40 19.85 18.92 10.91
CA PRO A 40 19.85 17.49 10.64
C PRO A 40 18.54 16.80 11.06
N HIS A 41 17.96 17.23 12.19
CA HIS A 41 16.70 16.70 12.70
C HIS A 41 15.53 17.06 11.77
N LEU A 42 15.48 18.30 11.27
CA LEU A 42 14.46 18.73 10.31
C LEU A 42 14.48 17.89 9.03
N VAL A 43 15.67 17.61 8.49
CA VAL A 43 15.83 16.77 7.29
C VAL A 43 15.33 15.35 7.55
N ILE A 44 15.72 14.74 8.68
CA ILE A 44 15.31 13.38 9.05
C ILE A 44 13.79 13.31 9.23
N TYR A 45 13.19 14.25 9.96
CA TYR A 45 11.75 14.25 10.19
C TYR A 45 10.94 14.49 8.92
N SER A 46 11.40 15.39 8.04
CA SER A 46 10.78 15.60 6.73
C SER A 46 10.83 14.34 5.88
N LEU A 47 11.95 13.61 5.91
CA LEU A 47 12.10 12.34 5.18
C LEU A 47 11.16 11.26 5.73
N ILE A 48 11.04 11.14 7.06
CA ILE A 48 10.12 10.19 7.70
C ILE A 48 8.67 10.48 7.31
N ILE A 49 8.24 11.74 7.39
CA ILE A 49 6.88 12.14 6.97
C ILE A 49 6.68 11.77 5.50
N PHE A 50 7.61 12.12 4.62
CA PHE A 50 7.51 11.77 3.20
C PHE A 50 7.34 10.26 2.99
N LEU A 51 8.18 9.43 3.63
CA LEU A 51 8.12 7.98 3.53
C LEU A 51 6.80 7.38 4.06
N ILE A 52 6.22 7.94 5.13
CA ILE A 52 4.94 7.50 5.69
C ILE A 52 3.77 7.77 4.73
N TRP A 53 3.78 8.93 4.04
CA TRP A 53 2.69 9.34 3.17
C TRP A 53 2.83 8.83 1.72
N LEU A 54 4.02 8.45 1.27
CA LEU A 54 4.29 7.88 -0.06
C LEU A 54 3.34 6.71 -0.49
N PRO A 55 3.01 5.73 0.37
CA PRO A 55 2.23 4.56 -0.04
C PRO A 55 0.83 4.94 -0.51
N ILE A 56 0.24 6.00 0.06
CA ILE A 56 -1.10 6.50 -0.27
C ILE A 56 -1.19 6.92 -1.75
N PHE A 57 -0.13 7.50 -2.29
CA PHE A 57 -0.14 8.05 -3.65
C PHE A 57 0.32 7.04 -4.71
N ASN A 58 1.15 6.06 -4.34
CA ASN A 58 1.82 5.19 -5.30
C ASN A 58 1.29 3.75 -5.36
N THR A 59 0.28 3.39 -4.56
CA THR A 59 -0.28 2.03 -4.54
C THR A 59 -1.47 1.91 -5.49
N TYR A 60 -1.29 1.14 -6.57
CA TYR A 60 -2.33 0.89 -7.56
C TYR A 60 -2.13 -0.45 -8.29
N TYR A 61 -3.21 -0.92 -8.91
CA TYR A 61 -3.27 -2.17 -9.64
C TYR A 61 -3.67 -1.88 -11.08
N VAL A 62 -2.99 -2.51 -12.04
CA VAL A 62 -3.27 -2.39 -13.46
C VAL A 62 -3.50 -3.78 -14.03
N ILE A 63 -4.60 -3.96 -14.76
CA ILE A 63 -4.89 -5.18 -15.51
C ILE A 63 -4.78 -4.85 -17.00
N GLU A 64 -3.83 -5.47 -17.68
CA GLU A 64 -3.50 -5.24 -19.10
C GLU A 64 -3.00 -6.53 -19.75
N ASN A 65 -3.46 -6.85 -20.96
CA ASN A 65 -3.00 -8.00 -21.77
C ASN A 65 -2.87 -9.31 -20.97
N ASN A 66 -3.96 -9.70 -20.30
CA ASN A 66 -4.04 -10.85 -19.40
C ASN A 66 -3.10 -10.85 -18.19
N THR A 67 -2.41 -9.74 -17.93
CA THR A 67 -1.49 -9.61 -16.80
C THR A 67 -2.06 -8.67 -15.74
N LEU A 68 -2.00 -9.10 -14.49
CA LEU A 68 -2.21 -8.29 -13.31
C LEU A 68 -0.87 -7.70 -12.85
N MET A 69 -0.72 -6.39 -13.01
CA MET A 69 0.38 -5.60 -12.48
C MET A 69 -0.02 -4.96 -11.15
N ILE A 70 0.70 -5.32 -10.08
CA ILE A 70 0.52 -4.76 -8.76
C ILE A 70 1.70 -3.82 -8.50
N LYS A 71 1.43 -2.57 -8.18
CA LYS A 71 2.44 -1.60 -7.80
C LYS A 71 2.17 -1.06 -6.40
N SER A 72 3.14 -1.20 -5.52
CA SER A 72 3.11 -0.68 -4.15
C SER A 72 4.47 -0.08 -3.82
N LEU A 73 4.52 1.23 -3.63
CA LEU A 73 5.77 1.97 -3.39
C LEU A 73 6.84 1.65 -4.44
N VAL A 74 7.89 0.93 -4.04
CA VAL A 74 9.02 0.49 -4.86
C VAL A 74 8.78 -0.90 -5.46
N PHE A 75 7.91 -1.68 -4.84
CA PHE A 75 7.61 -3.05 -5.25
C PHE A 75 6.67 -3.09 -6.44
N ARG A 76 7.00 -3.96 -7.39
CA ARG A 76 6.18 -4.23 -8.58
C ARG A 76 6.09 -5.73 -8.75
N TRP A 77 4.87 -6.24 -8.79
CA TRP A 77 4.59 -7.63 -9.12
C TRP A 77 3.83 -7.70 -10.43
N LYS A 78 4.16 -8.70 -11.24
CA LYS A 78 3.44 -9.06 -12.46
C LYS A 78 2.98 -10.50 -12.29
N ILE A 79 1.70 -10.74 -12.51
CA ILE A 79 1.06 -12.04 -12.35
C ILE A 79 0.23 -12.27 -13.61
N ASN A 80 0.43 -13.38 -14.31
CA ASN A 80 -0.49 -13.74 -15.39
C ASN A 80 -1.82 -14.14 -14.76
N ILE A 81 -2.95 -13.71 -15.34
CA ILE A 81 -4.27 -14.06 -14.84
C ILE A 81 -4.51 -15.56 -14.93
N ASP A 82 -3.92 -16.24 -15.92
CA ASP A 82 -4.02 -17.69 -16.08
C ASP A 82 -3.33 -18.46 -14.95
N ASP A 83 -2.33 -17.85 -14.30
CA ASP A 83 -1.64 -18.45 -13.16
C ASP A 83 -2.44 -18.32 -11.86
N ILE A 84 -3.50 -17.50 -11.85
CA ILE A 84 -4.33 -17.26 -10.66
C ILE A 84 -5.21 -18.49 -10.44
N THR A 85 -4.96 -19.17 -9.31
CA THR A 85 -5.70 -20.38 -8.94
C THR A 85 -6.92 -20.06 -8.09
N GLN A 86 -6.85 -19.02 -7.25
CA GLN A 86 -7.90 -18.71 -6.28
C GLN A 86 -7.83 -17.26 -5.82
N ILE A 87 -9.00 -16.64 -5.60
CA ILE A 87 -9.13 -15.29 -5.04
C ILE A 87 -10.10 -15.35 -3.86
N GLU A 88 -9.64 -14.93 -2.68
CA GLU A 88 -10.47 -14.95 -1.47
C GLU A 88 -10.48 -13.59 -0.77
N PRO A 89 -11.62 -13.15 -0.21
CA PRO A 89 -11.64 -12.04 0.71
C PRO A 89 -10.92 -12.40 2.01
N THR A 90 -10.05 -11.52 2.50
CA THR A 90 -9.38 -11.68 3.79
C THR A 90 -9.48 -10.42 4.62
N HIS A 91 -9.75 -10.61 5.91
CA HIS A 91 -9.80 -9.55 6.92
C HIS A 91 -8.66 -9.65 7.93
N ASN A 92 -7.71 -10.57 7.74
CA ASN A 92 -6.70 -10.87 8.75
C ASN A 92 -5.74 -9.67 8.91
N PRO A 93 -5.75 -8.95 10.07
CA PRO A 93 -4.95 -7.73 10.27
C PRO A 93 -3.45 -8.02 10.38
N LEU A 94 -3.07 -9.24 10.79
CA LEU A 94 -1.72 -9.61 11.21
C LEU A 94 -0.81 -10.11 10.06
N SER A 95 -1.34 -10.31 8.85
CA SER A 95 -0.59 -11.01 7.79
C SER A 95 0.36 -10.12 6.98
N SER A 96 0.20 -8.80 7.01
CA SER A 96 1.12 -7.82 6.38
C SER A 96 0.65 -6.38 6.65
N PRO A 97 1.57 -5.38 6.66
CA PRO A 97 1.20 -3.98 6.64
C PRO A 97 0.58 -3.60 5.28
N ALA A 98 -0.68 -3.19 5.28
CA ALA A 98 -1.41 -2.74 4.08
C ALA A 98 -2.28 -1.53 4.39
N LEU A 99 -2.61 -0.73 3.37
CA LEU A 99 -3.34 0.53 3.54
C LEU A 99 -4.82 0.36 3.92
N SER A 100 -5.33 -0.87 3.88
CA SER A 100 -6.70 -1.25 4.25
C SER A 100 -6.73 -2.69 4.76
N LEU A 101 -7.64 -2.97 5.70
CA LEU A 101 -7.93 -4.31 6.23
C LEU A 101 -8.84 -5.12 5.31
N ASP A 102 -9.56 -4.44 4.42
CA ASP A 102 -10.52 -5.03 3.49
C ASP A 102 -9.77 -5.54 2.24
N ARG A 103 -9.11 -6.71 2.38
CA ARG A 103 -8.17 -7.25 1.41
C ARG A 103 -8.77 -8.40 0.59
N LEU A 104 -8.18 -8.64 -0.56
CA LEU A 104 -8.33 -9.85 -1.37
C LEU A 104 -6.96 -10.53 -1.38
N LYS A 105 -6.93 -11.83 -1.10
CA LYS A 105 -5.75 -12.67 -1.25
C LYS A 105 -5.86 -13.41 -2.57
N ILE A 106 -4.88 -13.20 -3.44
CA ILE A 106 -4.77 -13.86 -4.74
C ILE A 106 -3.71 -14.94 -4.60
N TYR A 107 -4.10 -16.19 -4.81
CA TYR A 107 -3.20 -17.32 -4.94
C TYR A 107 -2.86 -17.51 -6.42
N TYR A 108 -1.59 -17.72 -6.72
CA TYR A 108 -1.13 -17.94 -8.07
C TYR A 108 0.07 -18.86 -8.10
N MET A 109 0.26 -19.55 -9.23
CA MET A 109 1.42 -20.39 -9.47
C MET A 109 2.60 -19.51 -9.89
N LYS A 110 3.75 -19.68 -9.26
CA LYS A 110 4.99 -19.03 -9.65
C LYS A 110 6.12 -20.03 -9.59
N ASN A 111 6.75 -20.30 -10.73
CA ASN A 111 7.85 -21.27 -10.84
C ASN A 111 7.52 -22.67 -10.27
N GLY A 112 6.26 -23.12 -10.41
CA GLY A 112 5.83 -24.43 -9.90
C GLY A 112 5.43 -24.46 -8.43
N GLU A 113 5.54 -23.34 -7.69
CA GLU A 113 5.09 -23.23 -6.30
C GLU A 113 3.84 -22.35 -6.18
N ILE A 114 2.94 -22.71 -5.26
CA ILE A 114 1.79 -21.88 -4.92
C ILE A 114 2.27 -20.71 -4.07
N THR A 115 2.13 -19.50 -4.60
CA THR A 115 2.41 -18.25 -3.89
C THR A 115 1.14 -17.44 -3.74
N SER A 116 1.18 -16.41 -2.88
CA SER A 116 0.04 -15.53 -2.69
C SER A 116 0.44 -14.08 -2.53
N VAL A 117 -0.45 -13.19 -2.96
CA VAL A 117 -0.31 -11.74 -2.78
C VAL A 117 -1.61 -11.19 -2.20
N MET A 118 -1.50 -10.25 -1.27
CA MET A 118 -2.64 -9.53 -0.74
C MET A 118 -2.74 -8.17 -1.40
N ILE A 119 -3.93 -7.85 -1.90
CA ILE A 119 -4.26 -6.55 -2.49
C ILE A 119 -5.53 -5.99 -1.87
N SER A 120 -5.71 -4.69 -1.90
CA SER A 120 -6.89 -4.00 -1.36
C SER A 120 -7.45 -3.05 -2.41
N PRO A 121 -7.99 -3.53 -3.55
CA PRO A 121 -8.58 -2.65 -4.55
C PRO A 121 -9.78 -1.90 -3.96
N LYS A 122 -9.85 -0.59 -4.21
CA LYS A 122 -10.95 0.26 -3.74
C LYS A 122 -12.32 -0.20 -4.26
N ASP A 123 -12.34 -0.74 -5.47
CA ASP A 123 -13.52 -1.27 -6.14
C ASP A 123 -13.31 -2.77 -6.38
N LYS A 124 -13.65 -3.57 -5.37
CA LYS A 124 -13.43 -5.03 -5.35
C LYS A 124 -14.29 -5.75 -6.39
N GLU A 125 -15.55 -5.36 -6.53
CA GLU A 125 -16.48 -5.99 -7.46
C GLU A 125 -16.02 -5.81 -8.90
N ARG A 126 -15.69 -4.57 -9.29
CA ARG A 126 -15.21 -4.29 -10.64
C ARG A 126 -13.84 -4.94 -10.91
N PHE A 127 -13.00 -5.04 -9.89
CA PHE A 127 -11.73 -5.77 -9.99
C PHE A 127 -11.97 -7.26 -10.25
N PHE A 128 -12.87 -7.90 -9.48
CA PHE A 128 -13.21 -9.31 -9.64
C PHE A 128 -13.84 -9.59 -11.01
N GLN A 129 -14.78 -8.75 -11.46
CA GLN A 129 -15.36 -8.84 -12.80
C GLN A 129 -14.30 -8.72 -13.91
N ALA A 130 -13.30 -7.85 -13.74
CA ALA A 130 -12.24 -7.65 -14.71
C ALA A 130 -11.28 -8.85 -14.81
N ILE A 131 -11.11 -9.61 -13.72
CA ILE A 131 -10.35 -10.86 -13.72
C ILE A 131 -11.20 -11.99 -14.32
N ASN A 132 -12.43 -12.20 -13.84
CA ASN A 132 -13.29 -13.28 -14.32
C ASN A 132 -13.60 -13.20 -15.82
N LYS A 133 -13.73 -12.00 -16.39
CA LYS A 133 -13.90 -11.83 -17.85
C LYS A 133 -12.73 -12.35 -18.69
N ARG A 134 -11.59 -12.65 -18.07
CA ARG A 134 -10.38 -13.14 -18.73
C ARG A 134 -9.99 -14.57 -18.32
N LEU A 135 -10.70 -15.15 -17.36
CA LEU A 135 -10.54 -16.56 -16.96
C LEU A 135 -11.34 -17.52 -17.87
N HIS A 136 -11.93 -17.03 -18.96
CA HIS A 136 -12.72 -17.78 -19.94
C HIS A 136 -12.29 -17.46 -21.37
#